data_AF-A0A4R9JEK8-F1
#
_entry.id   AF-A0A4R9JEK8-F1
#
_cell.length_a   1.000
_cell.length_b   1.000
_cell.length_c   1.000
_cell.angle_alpha   90.00
_cell.angle_beta   90.00
_cell.angle_gamma   90.00
#
_symmetry.space_group_name_H-M   'P 1'
#
loop_
_entity.id
_entity.type
_entity.pdbx_description
1 polymer ?
#
loop_
_entity_poly.entity_id
_entity_poly.type
_entity_poly.pdbx_seq_one_letter_code
_entity_poly.pdbx_strand_id
1 'polypeptide(L)'
;MNEKKEQKYRTEIAYTKYVKNYVLLRAHEIYIKSTYESYKEILENSHVYLICSRPRLKIREETFHTDLVNLYFDIELCSSLDKNFKTVSVVIEKSRIVSFSDVSFEIDKESESDIIINREGFTSVKTSIHYFLNQTEEYLKLKDELNLKIEYIGRSYGEDGNRVSFSRINGHEKLQRVLAEFAHKNRNSEISILFIEFSDAQLILSIDGIGNPTTSDQESTKHAAEAINHNFDPKFGIYLAEACLIRYFEPDYNKVYKEKFPSKNSATLSELANLDIQSAIIEISLNKASFMLFSNKIAALQDHIINFSIQTENDRKNIFTEMI
;
A
#
# COMPACT_ATOMS: atom_id res chain seq x y z
N MET A 1 -0.92 26.32 -33.41
CA MET A 1 -0.89 27.42 -32.43
C MET A 1 -1.75 26.94 -31.28
N ASN A 2 -1.15 26.36 -30.24
CA ASN A 2 -1.92 25.90 -29.08
C ASN A 2 -2.42 27.14 -28.35
N GLU A 3 -3.74 27.30 -28.24
CA GLU A 3 -4.33 28.34 -27.41
C GLU A 3 -3.72 28.22 -26.00
N LYS A 4 -3.04 29.29 -25.55
CA LYS A 4 -2.56 29.37 -24.17
C LYS A 4 -3.78 29.46 -23.28
N LYS A 5 -4.13 28.34 -22.65
CA LYS A 5 -5.13 28.26 -21.60
C LYS A 5 -4.83 29.33 -20.52
N GLU A 6 -5.77 30.26 -20.30
CA GLU A 6 -5.57 31.39 -19.38
C GLU A 6 -5.50 30.92 -17.92
N GLN A 7 -4.54 31.44 -17.16
CA GLN A 7 -4.41 31.17 -15.72
C GLN A 7 -5.39 32.05 -14.94
N LYS A 8 -6.14 31.51 -13.99
CA LYS A 8 -7.12 32.29 -13.21
C LYS A 8 -6.45 33.04 -12.07
N TYR A 9 -5.81 32.28 -11.18
CA TYR A 9 -5.13 32.75 -9.99
C TYR A 9 -3.63 32.62 -10.15
N ARG A 10 -2.86 33.52 -9.55
CA ARG A 10 -1.39 33.43 -9.53
C ARG A 10 -0.91 32.21 -8.74
N THR A 11 -1.69 31.82 -7.73
CA THR A 11 -1.43 30.66 -6.88
C THR A 11 -2.28 29.48 -7.33
N GLU A 12 -1.64 28.33 -7.53
CA GLU A 12 -2.30 27.05 -7.73
C GLU A 12 -2.12 26.18 -6.48
N ILE A 13 -3.10 25.30 -6.25
CA ILE A 13 -3.23 24.51 -5.03
C ILE A 13 -3.43 23.05 -5.41
N ALA A 14 -2.68 22.16 -4.75
CA ALA A 14 -2.91 20.73 -4.80
C ALA A 14 -3.24 20.19 -3.41
N TYR A 15 -4.25 19.33 -3.33
CA TYR A 15 -4.52 18.52 -2.15
C TYR A 15 -3.56 17.32 -2.14
N THR A 16 -2.89 17.07 -1.02
CA THR A 16 -2.00 15.91 -0.89
C THR A 16 -2.24 15.09 0.38
N LYS A 17 -2.03 13.78 0.28
CA LYS A 17 -1.88 12.84 1.39
C LYS A 17 -0.75 11.87 1.08
N TYR A 18 0.03 11.53 2.09
CA TYR A 18 1.07 10.52 2.00
C TYR A 18 0.86 9.41 3.02
N VAL A 19 1.42 8.23 2.75
CA VAL A 19 1.44 7.12 3.72
C VAL A 19 2.35 7.47 4.88
N LYS A 20 1.76 7.58 6.07
CA LYS A 20 2.48 7.89 7.32
C LYS A 20 2.98 6.62 8.00
N ASN A 21 2.09 5.64 8.16
CA ASN A 21 2.40 4.33 8.73
C ASN A 21 1.73 3.24 7.92
N TYR A 22 2.29 2.04 7.97
CA TYR A 22 1.70 0.86 7.34
C TYR A 22 2.08 -0.42 8.10
N VAL A 23 1.27 -1.45 7.92
CA VAL A 23 1.59 -2.82 8.35
C VAL A 23 1.11 -3.81 7.29
N LEU A 24 1.99 -4.76 6.95
CA LEU A 24 1.65 -5.88 6.07
C LEU A 24 1.38 -7.11 6.94
N LEU A 25 0.20 -7.69 6.80
CA LEU A 25 -0.19 -8.93 7.48
C LEU A 25 -0.60 -9.98 6.45
N ARG A 26 -0.22 -11.24 6.63
CA ARG A 26 -0.76 -12.34 5.84
C ARG A 26 -2.23 -12.53 6.17
N ALA A 27 -3.00 -13.04 5.21
CA ALA A 27 -4.46 -13.11 5.34
C ALA A 27 -4.95 -13.88 6.59
N HIS A 28 -4.21 -14.87 7.08
CA HIS A 28 -4.58 -15.59 8.30
C HIS A 28 -4.21 -14.84 9.59
N GLU A 29 -3.20 -13.96 9.55
CA GLU A 29 -2.68 -13.24 10.72
C GLU A 29 -3.66 -12.18 11.23
N ILE A 30 -4.56 -11.71 10.37
CA ILE A 30 -5.60 -10.73 10.75
C ILE A 30 -6.61 -11.30 11.77
N TYR A 31 -6.68 -12.62 11.92
CA TYR A 31 -7.59 -13.28 12.87
C TYR A 31 -6.91 -13.59 14.21
N ILE A 32 -5.61 -13.33 14.33
CA ILE A 32 -4.82 -13.66 15.51
C ILE A 32 -4.84 -12.47 16.48
N LYS A 33 -5.29 -12.71 17.72
CA LYS A 33 -5.43 -11.67 18.75
C LYS A 33 -4.09 -10.97 19.08
N SER A 34 -3.01 -11.73 19.25
CA SER A 34 -1.69 -11.18 19.57
C SER A 34 -1.12 -10.33 18.44
N THR A 35 -1.39 -10.68 17.18
CA THR A 35 -1.05 -9.85 16.02
C THR A 35 -1.77 -8.51 16.10
N TYR A 36 -3.08 -8.51 16.35
CA TYR A 36 -3.82 -7.26 16.52
C TYR A 36 -3.27 -6.42 17.68
N GLU A 37 -3.02 -7.03 18.84
CA GLU A 37 -2.45 -6.32 20.00
C GLU A 37 -1.08 -5.68 19.67
N SER A 38 -0.26 -6.37 18.86
CA SER A 38 1.07 -5.90 18.46
C SER A 38 1.03 -4.70 17.49
N TYR A 39 -0.01 -4.61 16.66
CA TYR A 39 -0.14 -3.58 15.62
C TYR A 39 -1.35 -2.66 15.83
N LYS A 40 -1.92 -2.66 17.03
CA LYS A 40 -3.21 -2.03 17.34
C LYS A 40 -3.29 -0.59 16.85
N GLU A 41 -2.28 0.22 17.17
CA GLU A 41 -2.26 1.64 16.82
C GLU A 41 -2.40 1.87 15.30
N ILE A 42 -1.54 1.22 14.50
CA ILE A 42 -1.56 1.35 13.03
C ILE A 42 -2.87 0.80 12.48
N LEU A 43 -3.33 -0.34 12.97
CA LEU A 43 -4.54 -1.00 12.48
C LEU A 43 -5.82 -0.21 12.81
N GLU A 44 -5.86 0.53 13.92
CA GLU A 44 -6.98 1.40 14.28
C GLU A 44 -6.99 2.73 13.52
N ASN A 45 -5.82 3.21 13.10
CA ASN A 45 -5.67 4.43 12.30
C ASN A 45 -5.68 4.16 10.79
N SER A 46 -5.62 2.90 10.36
CA SER A 46 -5.63 2.52 8.95
C SER A 46 -7.05 2.52 8.39
N HIS A 47 -7.30 3.40 7.42
CA HIS A 47 -8.61 3.57 6.80
C HIS A 47 -8.68 3.04 5.36
N VAL A 48 -7.53 2.67 4.79
CA VAL A 48 -7.39 2.03 3.49
C VAL A 48 -6.59 0.74 3.67
N TYR A 49 -6.99 -0.31 2.95
CA TYR A 49 -6.25 -1.56 2.87
C TYR A 49 -6.11 -2.01 1.42
N LEU A 50 -4.99 -2.67 1.15
CA LEU A 50 -4.68 -3.26 -0.14
C LEU A 50 -4.56 -4.77 0.05
N ILE A 51 -5.34 -5.54 -0.70
CA ILE A 51 -5.13 -6.98 -0.80
C ILE A 51 -4.07 -7.20 -1.87
N CYS A 52 -2.98 -7.81 -1.46
CA CYS A 52 -1.83 -8.07 -2.29
C CYS A 52 -1.58 -9.57 -2.43
N SER A 53 -0.97 -9.95 -3.55
CA SER A 53 -0.53 -11.32 -3.80
C SER A 53 0.94 -11.38 -4.20
N ARG A 54 1.56 -12.53 -3.93
CA ARG A 54 2.88 -12.93 -4.42
C ARG A 54 2.96 -14.46 -4.48
N PRO A 55 3.97 -15.05 -5.14
CA PRO A 55 4.25 -16.48 -5.05
C PRO A 55 4.35 -16.93 -3.59
N ARG A 56 3.70 -18.06 -3.29
CA ARG A 56 3.84 -18.71 -1.99
C ARG A 56 5.20 -19.39 -1.92
N LEU A 57 5.92 -19.14 -0.83
CA LEU A 57 7.16 -19.84 -0.51
C LEU A 57 6.85 -21.06 0.35
N LYS A 58 7.50 -22.19 0.04
CA LYS A 58 7.41 -23.44 0.81
C LYS A 58 8.80 -23.93 1.15
N ILE A 59 8.99 -24.37 2.39
CA ILE A 59 10.24 -24.97 2.84
C ILE A 59 10.21 -26.47 2.50
N ARG A 60 11.30 -26.97 1.93
CA ARG A 60 11.50 -28.41 1.71
C ARG A 60 12.01 -29.05 3.00
N GLU A 61 11.14 -29.74 3.73
CA GLU A 61 11.44 -30.31 5.06
C GLU A 61 12.70 -31.18 5.06
N GLU A 62 12.93 -31.98 4.01
CA GLU A 62 14.08 -32.87 3.88
C GLU A 62 15.43 -32.15 3.78
N THR A 63 15.41 -30.87 3.44
CA THR A 63 16.61 -30.03 3.31
C THR A 63 16.88 -29.19 4.56
N PHE A 64 15.91 -29.13 5.48
CA PHE A 64 15.97 -28.26 6.64
C PHE A 64 16.85 -28.86 7.73
N HIS A 65 17.97 -28.21 8.02
CA HIS A 65 18.89 -28.65 9.07
C HIS A 65 19.73 -27.49 9.60
N THR A 66 20.43 -27.73 10.70
CA THR A 66 21.33 -26.73 11.28
C THR A 66 22.66 -27.35 11.67
N ASP A 67 23.74 -26.58 11.59
CA ASP A 67 25.03 -26.89 12.24
C ASP A 67 25.28 -25.94 13.41
N LEU A 68 26.52 -25.80 13.90
CA LEU A 68 26.84 -24.90 15.01
C LEU A 68 26.61 -23.42 14.69
N VAL A 69 26.71 -23.02 13.42
CA VAL A 69 26.76 -21.63 12.97
C VAL A 69 25.57 -21.27 12.09
N ASN A 70 25.08 -22.20 11.27
CA ASN A 70 24.18 -21.94 10.15
C ASN A 70 22.87 -22.72 10.25
N LEU A 71 21.84 -22.13 9.66
CA LEU A 71 20.55 -22.74 9.31
C LEU A 71 20.52 -22.92 7.78
N TYR A 72 20.12 -24.11 7.34
CA TYR A 72 20.06 -24.50 5.93
C TYR A 72 18.64 -24.94 5.58
N PHE A 73 18.15 -24.52 4.42
CA PHE A 73 16.91 -25.02 3.85
C PHE A 73 16.77 -24.62 2.38
N ASP A 74 16.05 -25.43 1.62
CA ASP A 74 15.61 -25.09 0.27
C ASP A 74 14.18 -24.52 0.31
N ILE A 75 13.94 -23.52 -0.54
CA ILE A 75 12.64 -22.93 -0.78
C ILE A 75 12.14 -23.35 -2.14
N GLU A 76 10.89 -23.79 -2.21
CA GLU A 76 10.15 -23.96 -3.45
C GLU A 76 9.14 -22.82 -3.62
N LEU A 77 9.08 -22.26 -4.83
CA LEU A 77 8.06 -21.31 -5.24
C LEU A 77 7.63 -21.53 -6.68
N CYS A 78 6.37 -21.20 -6.98
CA CYS A 78 5.87 -21.15 -8.36
C CYS A 78 5.95 -19.70 -8.84
N SER A 79 6.86 -19.42 -9.76
CA SER A 79 7.07 -18.08 -10.28
C SER A 79 5.82 -17.59 -11.02
N SER A 80 5.39 -16.38 -10.69
CA SER A 80 4.22 -15.74 -11.29
C SER A 80 4.44 -15.33 -12.75
N LEU A 81 5.70 -15.18 -13.18
CA LEU A 81 6.09 -14.70 -14.51
C LEU A 81 6.00 -15.81 -15.58
N ASP A 82 6.49 -17.00 -15.26
CA ASP A 82 6.63 -18.12 -16.20
C ASP A 82 5.88 -19.39 -15.77
N LYS A 83 5.21 -19.36 -14.60
CA LYS A 83 4.47 -20.49 -14.01
C LYS A 83 5.32 -21.73 -13.75
N ASN A 84 6.64 -21.58 -13.71
CA ASN A 84 7.55 -22.67 -13.40
C ASN A 84 7.86 -22.72 -11.90
N PHE A 85 8.15 -23.91 -11.41
CA PHE A 85 8.68 -24.09 -10.07
C PHE A 85 10.17 -23.75 -10.06
N LYS A 86 10.57 -22.98 -9.06
CA LYS A 86 11.96 -22.65 -8.76
C LYS A 86 12.30 -23.19 -7.39
N THR A 87 13.52 -23.69 -7.26
CA THR A 87 14.09 -24.06 -5.97
C THR A 87 15.30 -23.18 -5.70
N VAL A 88 15.37 -22.62 -4.50
CA VAL A 88 16.50 -21.79 -4.05
C VAL A 88 17.00 -22.33 -2.73
N SER A 89 18.29 -22.70 -2.69
CA SER A 89 18.97 -23.08 -1.46
C SER A 89 19.36 -21.85 -0.67
N VAL A 90 19.01 -21.85 0.62
CA VAL A 90 19.22 -20.74 1.54
C VAL A 90 20.13 -21.19 2.68
N VAL A 91 21.13 -20.36 2.98
CA VAL A 91 22.04 -20.54 4.11
C VAL A 91 22.05 -19.25 4.91
N ILE A 92 21.79 -19.36 6.21
CA ILE A 92 21.72 -18.19 7.09
C ILE A 92 22.56 -18.44 8.33
N GLU A 93 23.48 -17.52 8.60
CA GLU A 93 24.19 -17.52 9.87
C GLU A 93 23.21 -17.22 11.02
N LYS A 94 23.15 -18.11 12.02
CA LYS A 94 22.20 -18.03 13.14
C LYS A 94 22.30 -16.69 13.89
N SER A 95 23.51 -16.13 13.98
CA SER A 95 23.79 -14.84 14.62
C SER A 95 23.05 -13.66 13.99
N ARG A 96 22.67 -13.75 12.70
CA ARG A 96 21.86 -12.75 11.99
C ARG A 96 20.37 -12.82 12.35
N ILE A 97 19.94 -13.95 12.89
CA ILE A 97 18.53 -14.19 13.26
C ILE A 97 18.34 -13.90 14.75
N VAL A 98 19.24 -14.44 15.59
CA VAL A 98 19.17 -14.37 17.04
C VAL A 98 20.57 -14.29 17.65
N SER A 99 20.71 -13.56 18.75
CA SER A 99 22.00 -13.38 19.45
C SER A 99 22.32 -14.48 20.47
N PHE A 100 21.50 -15.54 20.54
CA PHE A 100 21.60 -16.61 21.53
C PHE A 100 22.03 -17.92 20.87
N SER A 101 22.87 -18.69 21.54
CA SER A 101 23.37 -19.98 21.04
C SER A 101 22.48 -21.17 21.39
N ASP A 102 21.63 -21.04 22.41
CA ASP A 102 20.70 -22.05 22.94
C ASP A 102 19.33 -22.03 22.24
N VAL A 103 19.34 -21.95 20.91
CA VAL A 103 18.12 -21.89 20.09
C VAL A 103 18.00 -23.10 19.18
N SER A 104 16.78 -23.60 19.02
CA SER A 104 16.44 -24.55 17.95
C SER A 104 15.44 -23.96 16.98
N PHE A 105 15.45 -24.50 15.77
CA PHE A 105 14.60 -24.07 14.66
C PHE A 105 13.80 -25.27 14.17
N GLU A 106 12.50 -25.06 13.93
CA GLU A 106 11.59 -26.07 13.43
C GLU A 106 10.70 -25.47 12.34
N ILE A 107 10.28 -26.27 11.36
CA ILE A 107 9.30 -25.83 10.38
C ILE A 107 7.91 -25.96 10.98
N ASP A 108 7.09 -24.93 10.79
CA ASP A 108 5.66 -25.04 11.03
C ASP A 108 5.01 -25.90 9.93
N LYS A 109 4.73 -27.16 10.25
CA LYS A 109 4.19 -28.15 9.30
C LYS A 109 2.83 -27.79 8.72
N GLU A 110 2.07 -26.92 9.37
CA GLU A 110 0.76 -26.48 8.86
C GLU A 110 0.89 -25.45 7.74
N SER A 111 1.80 -24.47 7.88
CA SER A 111 2.01 -23.45 6.86
C SER A 111 3.02 -23.85 5.79
N GLU A 112 4.01 -24.67 6.16
CA GLU A 112 5.23 -24.98 5.39
C GLU A 112 6.03 -23.72 4.98
N SER A 113 5.69 -22.56 5.52
CA SER A 113 6.24 -21.25 5.13
C SER A 113 6.73 -20.44 6.33
N ASP A 114 6.59 -20.99 7.54
CA ASP A 114 7.00 -20.37 8.78
C ASP A 114 8.03 -21.25 9.50
N ILE A 115 8.94 -20.59 10.20
CA ILE A 115 9.93 -21.23 11.05
C ILE A 115 9.62 -20.83 12.50
N ILE A 116 9.59 -21.83 13.36
CA ILE A 116 9.43 -21.71 14.81
C ILE A 116 10.82 -21.67 15.42
N ILE A 117 11.08 -20.63 16.21
CA ILE A 117 12.30 -20.45 16.98
C ILE A 117 11.98 -20.81 18.42
N ASN A 118 12.67 -21.82 18.95
CA ASN A 118 12.48 -22.36 20.29
C ASN A 118 13.70 -22.04 21.15
N ARG A 119 13.44 -21.71 22.41
CA ARG A 119 14.48 -21.54 23.44
C ARG A 119 13.93 -22.02 24.78
N GLU A 120 14.72 -22.81 25.50
CA GLU A 120 14.30 -23.38 26.78
C GLU A 120 13.93 -22.27 27.80
N GLY A 121 12.76 -22.39 28.41
CA GLY A 121 12.25 -21.42 29.38
C GLY A 121 11.61 -20.16 28.79
N PHE A 122 11.50 -20.05 27.46
CA PHE A 122 10.87 -18.93 26.76
C PHE A 122 9.73 -19.39 25.85
N THR A 123 8.80 -18.48 25.55
CA THR A 123 7.74 -18.73 24.56
C THR A 123 8.34 -18.81 23.16
N SER A 124 7.99 -19.87 22.43
CA SER A 124 8.38 -20.03 21.02
C SER A 124 7.90 -18.88 20.15
N VAL A 125 8.72 -18.47 19.19
CA VAL A 125 8.40 -17.41 18.23
C VAL A 125 8.21 -18.03 16.86
N LYS A 126 7.04 -17.85 16.26
CA LYS A 126 6.74 -18.25 14.88
C LYS A 126 6.93 -17.03 13.98
N THR A 127 7.76 -17.16 12.94
CA THR A 127 7.97 -16.08 11.98
C THR A 127 8.06 -16.59 10.55
N SER A 128 7.64 -15.75 9.60
CA SER A 128 7.57 -16.10 8.19
C SER A 128 8.96 -16.26 7.58
N ILE A 129 9.11 -17.21 6.65
CA ILE A 129 10.32 -17.40 5.84
C ILE A 129 10.79 -16.13 5.12
N HIS A 130 9.88 -15.20 4.82
CA HIS A 130 10.23 -13.90 4.22
C HIS A 130 11.15 -13.08 5.14
N TYR A 131 10.99 -13.17 6.47
CA TYR A 131 11.88 -12.50 7.42
C TYR A 131 13.32 -13.03 7.30
N PHE A 132 13.46 -14.34 7.20
CA PHE A 132 14.75 -15.02 7.05
C PHE A 132 15.41 -14.69 5.72
N LEU A 133 14.67 -14.77 4.62
CA LEU A 133 15.18 -14.42 3.29
C LEU A 133 15.76 -13.01 3.23
N ASN A 134 15.10 -12.03 3.85
CA ASN A 134 15.59 -10.63 3.86
C ASN A 134 16.99 -10.48 4.52
N GLN A 135 17.49 -11.49 5.24
CA GLN A 135 18.82 -11.51 5.85
C GLN A 135 19.90 -12.13 4.93
N THR A 136 19.53 -12.51 3.70
CA THR A 136 20.34 -13.33 2.78
C THR A 136 20.53 -12.66 1.43
N GLU A 137 21.58 -13.05 0.71
CA GLU A 137 21.80 -12.59 -0.68
C GLU A 137 20.82 -13.27 -1.66
N GLU A 138 20.30 -14.45 -1.31
CA GLU A 138 19.28 -15.19 -2.06
C GLU A 138 18.02 -14.35 -2.29
N TYR A 139 17.68 -13.47 -1.35
CA TYR A 139 16.58 -12.52 -1.54
C TYR A 139 16.74 -11.67 -2.80
N LEU A 140 17.97 -11.24 -3.15
CA LEU A 140 18.20 -10.45 -4.36
C LEU A 140 17.91 -11.24 -5.65
N LYS A 141 18.05 -12.57 -5.60
CA LYS A 141 17.73 -13.48 -6.72
C LYS A 141 16.23 -13.66 -6.92
N LEU A 142 15.45 -13.43 -5.86
CA LEU A 142 13.99 -13.59 -5.82
C LEU A 142 13.22 -12.27 -5.74
N LYS A 143 13.92 -11.13 -5.68
CA LYS A 143 13.33 -9.83 -5.36
C LYS A 143 12.15 -9.47 -6.28
N ASP A 144 12.23 -9.85 -7.55
CA ASP A 144 11.22 -9.51 -8.55
C ASP A 144 9.96 -10.36 -8.33
N GLU A 145 10.12 -11.63 -7.96
CA GLU A 145 9.04 -12.53 -7.57
C GLU A 145 8.40 -12.17 -6.22
N LEU A 146 9.18 -11.62 -5.28
CA LEU A 146 8.72 -11.32 -3.92
C LEU A 146 7.96 -10.00 -3.78
N ASN A 147 7.93 -9.19 -4.84
CA ASN A 147 7.12 -7.98 -4.91
C ASN A 147 5.61 -8.30 -4.79
N LEU A 148 4.85 -7.31 -4.32
CA LEU A 148 3.43 -7.45 -4.02
C LEU A 148 2.57 -6.90 -5.17
N LYS A 149 1.84 -7.80 -5.84
CA LYS A 149 0.81 -7.43 -6.81
C LYS A 149 -0.44 -6.96 -6.07
N ILE A 150 -0.91 -5.75 -6.36
CA ILE A 150 -2.17 -5.25 -5.80
C ILE A 150 -3.35 -5.88 -6.55
N GLU A 151 -4.14 -6.67 -5.84
CA GLU A 151 -5.32 -7.38 -6.36
C GLU A 151 -6.62 -6.63 -6.08
N TYR A 152 -6.67 -5.92 -4.95
CA TYR A 152 -7.82 -5.12 -4.55
C TYR A 152 -7.42 -3.97 -3.63
N ILE A 153 -8.12 -2.86 -3.72
CA ILE A 153 -8.02 -1.72 -2.81
C ILE A 153 -9.40 -1.46 -2.22
N GLY A 154 -9.46 -1.28 -0.91
CA GLY A 154 -10.70 -0.92 -0.23
C GLY A 154 -10.46 -0.05 0.99
N ARG A 155 -11.56 0.43 1.56
CA ARG A 155 -11.59 1.24 2.79
C ARG A 155 -12.28 0.51 3.93
N SER A 156 -11.97 0.92 5.17
CA SER A 156 -12.49 0.34 6.42
C SER A 156 -13.39 1.30 7.22
N TYR A 157 -14.07 2.28 6.59
CA TYR A 157 -15.06 3.13 7.27
C TYR A 157 -16.43 2.45 7.42
N GLY A 158 -17.03 2.56 8.60
CA GLY A 158 -18.45 2.26 8.82
C GLY A 158 -19.37 3.41 8.39
N GLU A 159 -20.65 3.09 8.19
CA GLU A 159 -21.70 4.04 7.77
C GLU A 159 -21.79 5.27 8.70
N ASP A 160 -21.53 5.13 10.00
CA ASP A 160 -21.72 6.19 11.00
C ASP A 160 -20.51 7.11 11.26
N GLY A 161 -19.42 6.99 10.50
CA GLY A 161 -18.33 7.98 10.53
C GLY A 161 -17.47 8.14 11.78
N ASN A 162 -17.70 7.36 12.83
CA ASN A 162 -16.73 7.23 13.91
C ASN A 162 -15.50 6.46 13.42
N ARG A 163 -14.31 6.78 13.96
CA ARG A 163 -13.04 6.07 13.70
C ARG A 163 -13.28 4.56 13.82
N VAL A 164 -13.27 3.84 12.70
CA VAL A 164 -13.59 2.41 12.71
C VAL A 164 -12.30 1.62 12.76
N SER A 165 -12.16 0.92 13.89
CA SER A 165 -11.06 0.05 14.26
C SER A 165 -11.04 -1.25 13.43
N PHE A 166 -9.85 -1.86 13.35
CA PHE A 166 -9.61 -3.25 12.92
C PHE A 166 -10.64 -4.28 13.43
N SER A 167 -11.27 -4.02 14.58
CA SER A 167 -12.33 -4.84 15.19
C SER A 167 -13.50 -5.20 14.28
N ARG A 168 -13.63 -4.60 13.08
CA ARG A 168 -14.63 -4.96 12.05
C ARG A 168 -14.11 -5.76 10.85
N ILE A 169 -12.81 -6.02 10.71
CA ILE A 169 -12.28 -6.89 9.64
C ILE A 169 -12.84 -8.31 9.74
N ASN A 170 -13.17 -8.76 10.95
CA ASN A 170 -13.85 -10.04 11.20
C ASN A 170 -15.29 -10.12 10.63
N GLY A 171 -15.87 -9.04 10.12
CA GLY A 171 -17.22 -9.01 9.52
C GLY A 171 -17.31 -8.35 8.15
N HIS A 172 -16.19 -8.02 7.50
CA HIS A 172 -16.22 -7.32 6.22
C HIS A 172 -16.49 -8.30 5.07
N GLU A 173 -17.76 -8.55 4.76
CA GLU A 173 -18.21 -9.52 3.75
C GLU A 173 -17.47 -9.38 2.41
N LYS A 174 -17.22 -8.14 1.97
CA LYS A 174 -16.51 -7.88 0.71
C LYS A 174 -15.04 -8.30 0.76
N LEU A 175 -14.36 -8.11 1.89
CA LEU A 175 -12.97 -8.54 2.07
C LEU A 175 -12.90 -10.06 2.07
N GLN A 176 -13.74 -10.71 2.89
CA GLN A 176 -13.81 -12.16 2.99
C GLN A 176 -14.16 -12.80 1.64
N ARG A 177 -15.08 -12.20 0.89
CA ARG A 177 -15.42 -12.63 -0.47
C ARG A 177 -14.23 -12.53 -1.42
N VAL A 178 -13.50 -11.42 -1.44
CA VAL A 178 -12.31 -11.28 -2.32
C VAL A 178 -11.22 -12.29 -1.93
N LEU A 179 -10.98 -12.47 -0.63
CA LEU A 179 -10.02 -13.48 -0.13
C LEU A 179 -10.42 -14.90 -0.56
N ALA A 180 -11.70 -15.26 -0.42
CA ALA A 180 -12.21 -16.57 -0.81
C ALA A 180 -12.16 -16.80 -2.33
N GLU A 181 -12.57 -15.81 -3.13
CA GLU A 181 -12.48 -15.85 -4.59
C GLU A 181 -11.02 -16.00 -5.06
N PHE A 182 -10.08 -15.29 -4.41
CA PHE A 182 -8.66 -15.37 -4.73
C PHE A 182 -8.08 -16.74 -4.37
N ALA A 183 -8.31 -17.22 -3.14
CA ALA A 183 -7.79 -18.51 -2.67
C ALA A 183 -8.25 -19.67 -3.57
N HIS A 184 -9.46 -19.58 -4.12
CA HIS A 184 -9.97 -20.56 -5.07
C HIS A 184 -9.21 -20.57 -6.41
N LYS A 185 -8.84 -19.39 -6.93
CA LYS A 185 -8.20 -19.23 -8.24
C LYS A 185 -6.67 -19.37 -8.21
N ASN A 186 -6.03 -19.05 -7.09
CA ASN A 186 -4.58 -18.85 -7.02
C ASN A 186 -3.94 -19.70 -5.90
N ARG A 187 -3.88 -21.02 -6.11
CA ARG A 187 -3.38 -21.97 -5.09
C ARG A 187 -1.90 -21.83 -4.74
N ASN A 188 -1.10 -21.32 -5.67
CA ASN A 188 0.34 -21.15 -5.50
C ASN A 188 0.74 -19.73 -5.04
N SER A 189 -0.23 -18.92 -4.62
CA SER A 189 0.00 -17.55 -4.19
C SER A 189 -0.27 -17.41 -2.70
N GLU A 190 0.57 -16.61 -2.04
CA GLU A 190 0.30 -16.08 -0.72
C GLU A 190 -0.54 -14.80 -0.87
N ILE A 191 -1.51 -14.62 0.03
CA ILE A 191 -2.28 -13.38 0.14
C ILE A 191 -1.85 -12.64 1.39
N SER A 192 -1.59 -11.35 1.22
CA SER A 192 -1.31 -10.42 2.30
C SER A 192 -2.18 -9.18 2.18
N ILE A 193 -2.38 -8.48 3.29
CA ILE A 193 -3.16 -7.26 3.40
C ILE A 193 -2.23 -6.18 3.93
N LEU A 194 -2.02 -5.14 3.14
CA LEU A 194 -1.30 -3.94 3.53
C LEU A 194 -2.30 -2.92 4.07
N PHE A 195 -2.24 -2.66 5.36
CA PHE A 195 -3.02 -1.61 6.02
C PHE A 195 -2.23 -0.30 5.99
N ILE A 196 -2.89 0.79 5.60
CA ILE A 196 -2.28 2.10 5.39
C ILE A 196 -2.97 3.15 6.25
N GLU A 197 -2.17 3.81 7.09
CA GLU A 197 -2.50 5.09 7.74
C GLU A 197 -1.97 6.22 6.85
N PHE A 198 -2.89 7.00 6.29
CA PHE A 198 -2.53 8.23 5.60
C PHE A 198 -2.31 9.38 6.59
N SER A 199 -1.47 10.33 6.22
CA SER A 199 -1.36 11.63 6.88
C SER A 199 -2.70 12.36 6.94
N ASP A 200 -2.79 13.41 7.74
CA ASP A 200 -3.87 14.40 7.59
C ASP A 200 -3.80 15.07 6.21
N ALA A 201 -4.88 15.76 5.83
CA ALA A 201 -4.91 16.52 4.59
C ALA A 201 -3.83 17.61 4.61
N GLN A 202 -3.08 17.73 3.52
CA GLN A 202 -2.11 18.81 3.31
C GLN A 202 -2.41 19.51 1.99
N LEU A 203 -1.99 20.78 1.90
CA LEU A 203 -2.08 21.56 0.67
C LEU A 203 -0.67 21.95 0.22
N ILE A 204 -0.40 21.76 -1.07
CA ILE A 204 0.79 22.30 -1.73
C ILE A 204 0.35 23.53 -2.50
N LEU A 205 1.01 24.67 -2.25
CA LEU A 205 0.77 25.90 -2.98
C LEU A 205 1.94 26.17 -3.91
N SER A 206 1.64 26.42 -5.18
CA SER A 206 2.60 26.83 -6.21
C SER A 206 2.26 28.23 -6.69
N ILE A 207 3.25 29.08 -6.90
CA ILE A 207 3.07 30.45 -7.37
C ILE A 207 3.72 30.57 -8.75
N ASP A 208 2.94 30.94 -9.76
CA ASP A 208 3.49 31.27 -11.08
C ASP A 208 3.99 32.72 -11.08
N GLY A 209 5.32 32.87 -11.01
CA GLY A 209 5.97 34.18 -11.03
C GLY A 209 5.97 34.87 -12.41
N ILE A 210 5.69 34.12 -13.48
CA ILE A 210 5.79 34.59 -14.88
C ILE A 210 4.44 34.52 -15.62
N GLY A 211 3.46 33.87 -15.01
CA GLY A 211 2.09 33.76 -15.50
C GLY A 211 1.34 35.10 -15.53
N ASN A 212 0.31 35.15 -16.36
CA ASN A 212 -0.60 36.29 -16.50
C ASN A 212 -1.98 35.89 -15.96
N PRO A 213 -2.22 36.00 -14.64
CA PRO A 213 -3.51 35.62 -14.06
C PRO A 213 -4.62 36.57 -14.51
N THR A 214 -5.83 36.05 -14.68
CA THR A 214 -7.02 36.86 -15.00
C THR A 214 -7.60 37.55 -13.76
N THR A 215 -7.12 37.22 -12.56
CA THR A 215 -7.54 37.82 -11.29
C THR A 215 -6.43 38.65 -10.67
N SER A 216 -6.81 39.54 -9.75
CA SER A 216 -5.86 40.34 -8.98
C SER A 216 -5.06 39.50 -7.97
N ASP A 217 -3.94 40.06 -7.49
CA ASP A 217 -3.14 39.42 -6.43
C ASP A 217 -3.93 39.31 -5.11
N GLN A 218 -4.83 40.26 -4.83
CA GLN A 218 -5.72 40.22 -3.66
C GLN A 218 -6.71 39.05 -3.75
N GLU A 219 -7.32 38.84 -4.91
CA GLU A 219 -8.22 37.69 -5.15
C GLU A 219 -7.47 36.36 -5.08
N SER A 220 -6.25 36.29 -5.64
CA SER A 220 -5.39 35.10 -5.54
C SER A 220 -5.03 34.78 -4.08
N THR A 221 -4.73 35.80 -3.27
CA THR A 221 -4.44 35.65 -1.84
C THR A 221 -5.68 35.17 -1.07
N LYS A 222 -6.86 35.74 -1.37
CA LYS A 222 -8.13 35.33 -0.76
C LYS A 222 -8.46 33.88 -1.08
N HIS A 223 -8.31 33.47 -2.33
CA HIS A 223 -8.51 32.10 -2.77
C HIS A 223 -7.58 31.10 -2.03
N ALA A 224 -6.28 31.42 -1.93
CA ALA A 224 -5.35 30.60 -1.16
C ALA A 224 -5.73 30.51 0.33
N ALA A 225 -6.14 31.63 0.93
CA ALA A 225 -6.58 31.66 2.32
C ALA A 225 -7.88 30.85 2.55
N GLU A 226 -8.82 30.89 1.61
CA GLU A 226 -10.04 30.08 1.67
C GLU A 226 -9.72 28.58 1.67
N ALA A 227 -8.83 28.13 0.78
CA ALA A 227 -8.40 26.74 0.73
C ALA A 227 -7.63 26.31 1.99
N ILE A 228 -6.69 27.14 2.48
CA ILE A 228 -5.90 26.85 3.70
C ILE A 228 -6.78 26.74 4.94
N ASN A 229 -7.77 27.61 5.08
CA ASN A 229 -8.67 27.62 6.23
C ASN A 229 -9.83 26.63 6.10
N HIS A 230 -9.93 25.92 4.97
CA HIS A 230 -10.97 24.91 4.77
C HIS A 230 -10.66 23.65 5.57
N ASN A 231 -11.63 23.22 6.38
CA ASN A 231 -11.52 21.99 7.15
C ASN A 231 -12.11 20.81 6.37
N PHE A 232 -11.24 20.08 5.65
CA PHE A 232 -11.64 18.89 4.91
C PHE A 232 -12.21 17.81 5.83
N ASP A 233 -13.31 17.18 5.42
CA ASP A 233 -13.80 15.98 6.09
C ASP A 233 -12.72 14.86 6.00
N PRO A 234 -12.28 14.26 7.12
CA PRO A 234 -11.37 13.12 7.08
C PRO A 234 -11.83 11.98 6.15
N LYS A 235 -13.15 11.74 6.05
CA LYS A 235 -13.71 10.74 5.12
C LYS A 235 -13.47 11.12 3.67
N PHE A 236 -13.61 12.40 3.33
CA PHE A 236 -13.36 12.90 1.99
C PHE A 236 -11.95 12.52 1.54
N GLY A 237 -10.95 12.80 2.37
CA GLY A 237 -9.55 12.51 2.06
C GLY A 237 -9.28 11.02 1.82
N ILE A 238 -9.92 10.14 2.58
CA ILE A 238 -9.77 8.69 2.39
C ILE A 238 -10.52 8.19 1.15
N TYR A 239 -11.70 8.73 0.86
CA TYR A 239 -12.45 8.36 -0.35
C TYR A 239 -11.70 8.81 -1.61
N LEU A 240 -11.09 9.99 -1.55
CA LEU A 240 -10.21 10.49 -2.60
C LEU A 240 -8.99 9.59 -2.77
N ALA A 241 -8.31 9.23 -1.68
CA ALA A 241 -7.16 8.32 -1.73
C ALA A 241 -7.52 6.96 -2.33
N GLU A 242 -8.62 6.34 -1.90
CA GLU A 242 -9.12 5.08 -2.45
C GLU A 242 -9.37 5.19 -3.97
N ALA A 243 -10.06 6.24 -4.41
CA ALA A 243 -10.38 6.46 -5.82
C ALA A 243 -9.12 6.66 -6.68
N CYS A 244 -8.18 7.49 -6.21
CA CYS A 244 -6.90 7.72 -6.87
C CYS A 244 -6.09 6.42 -7.00
N LEU A 245 -5.97 5.64 -5.92
CA LEU A 245 -5.23 4.38 -5.93
C LEU A 245 -5.85 3.35 -6.87
N ILE A 246 -7.19 3.20 -6.87
CA ILE A 246 -7.88 2.27 -7.77
C ILE A 246 -7.67 2.66 -9.22
N ARG A 247 -7.75 3.96 -9.54
CA ARG A 247 -7.54 4.44 -10.92
C ARG A 247 -6.09 4.29 -11.37
N TYR A 248 -5.13 4.48 -10.47
CA TYR A 248 -3.72 4.36 -10.79
C TYR A 248 -3.30 2.89 -10.99
N PHE A 249 -3.60 2.02 -10.02
CA PHE A 249 -3.18 0.62 -10.09
C PHE A 249 -4.10 -0.27 -10.94
N GLU A 250 -5.36 0.11 -11.12
CA GLU A 250 -6.39 -0.70 -11.81
C GLU A 250 -6.42 -2.18 -11.37
N PRO A 251 -6.46 -2.48 -10.06
CA PRO A 251 -6.33 -3.85 -9.54
C PRO A 251 -7.52 -4.74 -9.90
N ASP A 252 -7.29 -6.01 -10.22
CA ASP A 252 -8.24 -6.91 -10.90
C ASP A 252 -9.65 -6.95 -10.29
N TYR A 253 -9.76 -6.91 -8.96
CA TYR A 253 -11.04 -7.05 -8.26
C TYR A 253 -11.79 -5.72 -8.01
N ASN A 254 -11.20 -4.55 -8.29
CA ASN A 254 -11.94 -3.28 -8.29
C ASN A 254 -12.65 -3.06 -9.63
N LYS A 255 -13.87 -2.49 -9.61
CA LYS A 255 -14.65 -2.20 -10.84
C LYS A 255 -15.10 -0.75 -10.97
N VAL A 256 -15.52 -0.10 -9.88
CA VAL A 256 -16.22 1.20 -9.93
C VAL A 256 -15.34 2.36 -10.41
N TYR A 257 -14.18 2.55 -9.79
CA TYR A 257 -13.32 3.72 -10.04
C TYR A 257 -12.29 3.53 -11.15
N LYS A 258 -12.14 2.32 -11.69
CA LYS A 258 -11.21 2.04 -12.78
C LYS A 258 -11.46 2.91 -14.01
N GLU A 259 -12.72 3.08 -14.39
CA GLU A 259 -13.09 3.77 -15.64
C GLU A 259 -13.71 5.16 -15.40
N LYS A 260 -14.32 5.36 -14.22
CA LYS A 260 -15.18 6.52 -13.94
C LYS A 260 -14.47 7.68 -13.23
N PHE A 261 -13.21 7.50 -12.85
CA PHE A 261 -12.41 8.51 -12.14
C PHE A 261 -11.20 8.95 -12.98
N PRO A 262 -10.83 10.24 -12.99
CA PRO A 262 -11.55 11.37 -12.39
C PRO A 262 -12.71 11.80 -13.30
N SER A 263 -13.92 11.96 -12.73
CA SER A 263 -15.04 12.60 -13.46
C SER A 263 -15.53 13.83 -12.71
N LYS A 264 -15.85 14.90 -13.46
CA LYS A 264 -16.32 16.19 -12.93
C LYS A 264 -17.55 16.07 -12.02
N ASN A 265 -18.40 15.07 -12.28
CA ASN A 265 -19.64 14.84 -11.54
C ASN A 265 -19.47 13.86 -10.37
N SER A 266 -18.22 13.48 -10.03
CA SER A 266 -18.00 12.61 -8.87
C SER A 266 -18.13 13.43 -7.59
N ALA A 267 -19.00 12.98 -6.67
CA ALA A 267 -19.08 13.55 -5.32
C ALA A 267 -17.72 13.53 -4.59
N THR A 268 -16.79 12.67 -5.03
CA THR A 268 -15.42 12.56 -4.51
C THR A 268 -14.51 13.72 -4.94
N LEU A 269 -14.86 14.52 -5.95
CA LEU A 269 -14.06 15.66 -6.42
C LEU A 269 -14.74 17.02 -6.27
N SER A 270 -16.04 17.04 -5.96
CA SER A 270 -16.81 18.29 -5.86
C SER A 270 -16.26 19.24 -4.80
N GLU A 271 -15.74 18.73 -3.69
CA GLU A 271 -15.16 19.56 -2.63
C GLU A 271 -13.90 20.30 -3.11
N LEU A 272 -13.01 19.61 -3.82
CA LEU A 272 -11.82 20.24 -4.43
C LEU A 272 -12.20 21.23 -5.54
N ALA A 273 -13.16 20.86 -6.38
CA ALA A 273 -13.62 21.72 -7.46
C ALA A 273 -14.27 23.02 -6.94
N ASN A 274 -15.04 22.95 -5.85
CA ASN A 274 -15.66 24.12 -5.21
C ASN A 274 -14.63 25.09 -4.63
N LEU A 275 -13.51 24.56 -4.15
CA LEU A 275 -12.39 25.36 -3.64
C LEU A 275 -11.42 25.79 -4.74
N ASP A 276 -11.68 25.47 -6.01
CA ASP A 276 -10.76 25.65 -7.15
C ASP A 276 -9.35 25.08 -6.82
N ILE A 277 -9.30 23.85 -6.33
CA ILE A 277 -8.05 23.08 -6.13
C ILE A 277 -7.80 22.27 -7.41
N GLN A 278 -6.59 22.42 -7.98
CA GLN A 278 -6.28 21.93 -9.33
C GLN A 278 -5.85 20.47 -9.37
N SER A 279 -5.34 19.92 -8.27
CA SER A 279 -4.77 18.58 -8.28
C SER A 279 -5.01 17.82 -6.98
N ALA A 280 -5.13 16.50 -7.08
CA ALA A 280 -5.09 15.56 -5.98
C ALA A 280 -3.86 14.67 -6.12
N ILE A 281 -2.97 14.71 -5.13
CA ILE A 281 -1.72 13.98 -5.08
C ILE A 281 -1.80 12.96 -3.94
N ILE A 282 -1.55 11.68 -4.25
CA ILE A 282 -1.47 10.62 -3.26
C ILE A 282 -0.10 9.97 -3.36
N GLU A 283 0.61 9.91 -2.25
CA GLU A 283 1.97 9.38 -2.19
C GLU A 283 2.01 8.10 -1.34
N ILE A 284 2.48 7.02 -1.95
CA ILE A 284 2.86 5.80 -1.23
C ILE A 284 4.38 5.70 -1.27
N SER A 285 5.00 5.76 -0.10
CA SER A 285 6.44 5.53 0.05
C SER A 285 6.68 4.40 1.04
N LEU A 286 7.31 3.33 0.57
CA LEU A 286 7.58 2.11 1.33
C LEU A 286 9.09 1.89 1.54
N ASN A 287 9.84 2.96 1.75
CA ASN A 287 11.32 2.95 1.76
C ASN A 287 11.95 2.01 2.80
N LYS A 288 11.16 1.57 3.79
CA LYS A 288 11.59 0.62 4.84
C LYS A 288 11.14 -0.82 4.57
N ALA A 289 10.40 -1.06 3.49
CA ALA A 289 9.91 -2.38 3.11
C ALA A 289 10.89 -3.11 2.19
N SER A 290 11.03 -4.41 2.40
CA SER A 290 11.70 -5.35 1.49
C SER A 290 10.76 -5.87 0.40
N PHE A 291 9.87 -5.01 -0.09
CA PHE A 291 9.00 -5.32 -1.21
C PHE A 291 8.60 -4.04 -1.93
N MET A 292 8.29 -4.18 -3.21
CA MET A 292 7.69 -3.14 -4.03
C MET A 292 6.21 -3.46 -4.27
N LEU A 293 5.43 -2.44 -4.59
CA LEU A 293 4.04 -2.60 -5.04
C LEU A 293 3.98 -2.52 -6.56
N PHE A 294 3.11 -3.33 -7.16
CA PHE A 294 2.87 -3.30 -8.60
C PHE A 294 1.45 -3.72 -8.95
N SER A 295 1.07 -3.56 -10.21
CA SER A 295 -0.15 -4.14 -10.78
C SER A 295 0.11 -4.59 -12.22
N ASN A 296 -0.93 -5.07 -12.92
CA ASN A 296 -0.81 -5.38 -14.34
C ASN A 296 -0.47 -4.15 -15.21
N LYS A 297 -0.73 -2.94 -14.70
CA LYS A 297 -0.54 -1.67 -15.42
C LYS A 297 0.66 -0.87 -14.92
N ILE A 298 0.99 -1.00 -13.64
CA ILE A 298 2.03 -0.23 -12.97
C ILE A 298 3.19 -1.16 -12.64
N ALA A 299 4.41 -0.79 -13.07
CA ALA A 299 5.63 -1.51 -12.74
C ALA A 299 5.91 -1.50 -11.22
N ALA A 300 6.72 -2.45 -10.78
CA ALA A 300 7.13 -2.56 -9.39
C ALA A 300 7.97 -1.36 -8.95
N LEU A 301 7.47 -0.61 -7.96
CA LEU A 301 8.17 0.53 -7.35
C LEU A 301 7.99 0.51 -5.82
N GLN A 302 8.96 1.09 -5.10
CA GLN A 302 8.82 1.37 -3.66
C GLN A 302 8.01 2.65 -3.43
N ASP A 303 8.15 3.61 -4.34
CA ASP A 303 7.53 4.93 -4.29
C ASP A 303 6.55 5.09 -5.45
N HIS A 304 5.32 5.48 -5.12
CA HIS A 304 4.29 5.85 -6.08
C HIS A 304 3.77 7.25 -5.77
N ILE A 305 4.00 8.19 -6.69
CA ILE A 305 3.42 9.53 -6.65
C ILE A 305 2.29 9.58 -7.67
N ILE A 306 1.06 9.72 -7.17
CA ILE A 306 -0.16 9.58 -7.96
C ILE A 306 -0.82 10.95 -8.04
N ASN A 307 -0.72 11.60 -9.20
CA ASN A 307 -1.28 12.92 -9.42
C ASN A 307 -2.46 12.87 -10.40
N PHE A 308 -3.61 13.34 -9.95
CA PHE A 308 -4.77 13.56 -10.79
C PHE A 308 -5.10 15.04 -10.86
N SER A 309 -5.11 15.57 -12.09
CA SER A 309 -5.64 16.90 -12.38
C SER A 309 -7.16 16.91 -12.18
N ILE A 310 -7.63 17.88 -11.41
CA ILE A 310 -9.04 18.16 -11.20
C ILE A 310 -9.47 19.14 -12.29
N GLN A 311 -10.27 18.66 -13.24
CA GLN A 311 -10.81 19.53 -14.27
C GLN A 311 -11.83 20.49 -13.66
N THR A 312 -11.47 21.75 -13.48
CA THR A 312 -12.43 22.82 -13.14
C THR A 312 -13.17 23.25 -14.42
N GLU A 313 -14.24 24.04 -14.28
CA GLU A 313 -15.09 24.45 -15.43
C GLU A 313 -14.33 25.20 -16.53
N ASN A 314 -13.16 25.75 -16.21
CA ASN A 314 -12.27 26.36 -17.18
C ASN A 314 -11.09 25.43 -17.43
N ASP A 315 -10.92 25.04 -18.69
CA ASP A 315 -9.82 24.23 -19.15
C ASP A 315 -8.54 25.09 -19.10
N ARG A 316 -7.89 25.18 -17.93
CA ARG A 316 -6.77 26.09 -17.63
C ARG A 316 -5.43 25.36 -17.54
N LYS A 317 -4.32 26.11 -17.59
CA LYS A 317 -2.99 25.55 -17.31
C LYS A 317 -2.98 25.02 -15.86
N ASN A 318 -2.37 23.87 -15.63
CA ASN A 318 -2.17 23.27 -14.30
C ASN A 318 -0.68 22.92 -14.17
N ILE A 319 0.04 23.66 -13.34
CA ILE A 319 1.49 23.54 -13.18
C ILE A 319 1.86 22.18 -12.57
N PHE A 320 1.01 21.62 -11.70
CA PHE A 320 1.27 20.30 -11.10
C PHE A 320 1.25 19.16 -12.13
N THR A 321 0.60 19.33 -13.28
CA THR A 321 0.69 18.35 -14.38
C THR A 321 2.00 18.41 -15.16
N GLU A 322 2.78 19.49 -15.02
CA GLU A 322 4.09 19.66 -15.65
C GLU A 322 5.26 19.27 -14.71
N MET A 323 4.98 18.97 -13.44
CA MET A 323 6.00 18.78 -12.39
C MET A 323 6.43 17.32 -12.13
N ILE A 324 5.78 16.31 -12.73
CA ILE A 324 5.97 14.88 -12.39
C ILE A 324 6.39 14.07 -13.61
#